data_AF-Q5EF75-F1
#
_entry.id   AF-Q5EF75-F1
#
_cell.length_a   1.000
_cell.length_b   1.000
_cell.length_c   1.000
_cell.angle_alpha   90.00
_cell.angle_beta   90.00
_cell.angle_gamma   90.00
#
_symmetry.space_group_name_H-M   'P 1'
#
loop_
_entity.id
_entity.type
_entity.pdbx_description
1 polymer ?
#
loop_
_entity_poly.entity_id
_entity_poly.type
_entity_poly.pdbx_seq_one_letter_code
_entity_poly.pdbx_strand_id
1 'polypeptide(L)'
;TTIQPAIDYFAYSAAIKYHKDDQPLIFGTIQAYLKDAKERMVIAKKAAEKMGVPMGFKLVRGAYMCSEKELASTLGFNSPIHDSIEQTHACFNSCAEFMIEEIANGSGAVVLATHNIESGKLAATKAIDLGIKDERQNLQFAQLYS
;
A
#
# COMPACT_ATOMS: atom_id res chain seq x y z
N THR A 1 4.48 -9.43 16.55
CA THR A 1 3.64 -8.26 16.85
C THR A 1 2.20 -8.58 16.45
N THR A 2 1.39 -9.03 17.41
CA THR A 2 0.10 -9.71 17.14
C THR A 2 -1.12 -8.79 17.18
N ILE A 3 -0.89 -7.47 17.20
CA ILE A 3 -1.96 -6.46 17.35
C ILE A 3 -2.49 -5.98 15.98
N GLN A 4 -1.63 -5.88 14.96
CA GLN A 4 -2.06 -5.54 13.59
C GLN A 4 -3.16 -6.47 13.06
N PRO A 5 -3.05 -7.81 13.11
CA PRO A 5 -4.02 -8.71 12.48
C PRO A 5 -5.44 -8.61 13.05
N ALA A 6 -5.57 -8.28 14.34
CA ALA A 6 -6.86 -8.14 15.00
C ALA A 6 -7.56 -6.81 14.66
N ILE A 7 -6.79 -5.71 14.64
CA ILE A 7 -7.29 -4.40 14.19
C ILE A 7 -7.69 -4.46 12.72
N ASP A 8 -6.83 -5.10 11.92
CA ASP A 8 -7.10 -5.43 10.53
C ASP A 8 -8.41 -6.21 10.41
N TYR A 9 -8.60 -7.33 11.12
CA TYR A 9 -9.84 -8.12 11.07
C TYR A 9 -11.12 -7.34 11.44
N PHE A 10 -11.07 -6.48 12.46
CA PHE A 10 -12.22 -5.64 12.83
C PHE A 10 -12.51 -4.55 11.79
N ALA A 11 -11.46 -3.92 11.26
CA ALA A 11 -11.61 -2.99 10.14
C ALA A 11 -12.21 -3.70 8.93
N TYR A 12 -11.77 -4.93 8.63
CA TYR A 12 -12.25 -5.73 7.50
C TYR A 12 -13.72 -6.11 7.65
N SER A 13 -14.13 -6.60 8.81
CA SER A 13 -15.51 -7.05 9.05
C SER A 13 -16.51 -5.88 9.06
N ALA A 14 -16.13 -4.71 9.58
CA ALA A 14 -16.93 -3.50 9.47
C ALA A 14 -17.02 -3.01 8.02
N ALA A 15 -15.88 -2.95 7.34
CA ALA A 15 -15.79 -2.45 5.97
C ALA A 15 -16.56 -3.32 4.96
N ILE A 16 -16.56 -4.66 5.14
CA ILE A 16 -17.38 -5.60 4.35
C ILE A 16 -18.88 -5.41 4.63
N LYS A 17 -19.26 -5.15 5.89
CA LYS A 17 -20.68 -5.02 6.29
C LYS A 17 -21.33 -3.73 5.82
N TYR A 18 -20.56 -2.65 5.67
CA TYR A 18 -21.05 -1.33 5.29
C TYR A 18 -20.78 -0.96 3.83
N HIS A 19 -20.15 -1.84 3.06
CA HIS A 19 -19.92 -1.62 1.64
C HIS A 19 -21.25 -1.58 0.88
N LYS A 20 -21.63 -0.38 0.43
CA LYS A 20 -22.70 -0.15 -0.53
C LYS A 20 -22.02 0.43 -1.76
N ASP A 21 -22.30 -0.14 -2.93
CA ASP A 21 -21.84 0.28 -4.26
C ASP A 21 -20.49 -0.34 -4.71
N ASP A 22 -20.30 -0.47 -6.03
CA ASP A 22 -19.14 -1.08 -6.71
C ASP A 22 -17.79 -0.34 -6.52
N GLN A 23 -17.64 0.46 -5.46
CA GLN A 23 -16.43 1.20 -5.17
C GLN A 23 -15.39 0.32 -4.47
N PRO A 24 -14.08 0.56 -4.63
CA PRO A 24 -13.09 -0.22 -3.93
C PRO A 24 -13.05 0.12 -2.44
N LEU A 25 -13.10 -0.91 -1.60
CA LEU A 25 -12.96 -0.77 -0.15
C LEU A 25 -11.50 -0.40 0.15
N ILE A 26 -11.24 0.83 0.55
CA ILE A 26 -9.87 1.24 0.91
C ILE A 26 -9.49 0.57 2.23
N PHE A 27 -8.64 -0.45 2.15
CA PHE A 27 -7.98 -1.07 3.28
C PHE A 27 -6.83 -0.18 3.79
N GLY A 28 -6.33 -0.55 4.97
CA GLY A 28 -5.36 0.21 5.74
C GLY A 28 -4.10 0.67 4.99
N THR A 29 -3.28 1.44 5.71
CA THR A 29 -2.07 2.02 5.14
C THR A 29 -0.95 0.97 5.05
N ILE A 30 -0.45 0.72 3.85
CA ILE A 30 0.76 -0.08 3.62
C ILE A 30 1.97 0.83 3.73
N GLN A 31 2.88 0.52 4.64
CA GLN A 31 4.07 1.31 4.89
C GLN A 31 5.30 0.60 4.30
N ALA A 32 5.80 1.12 3.17
CA ALA A 32 6.83 0.48 2.36
C ALA A 32 8.23 0.42 3.02
N TYR A 33 8.45 1.11 4.14
CA TYR A 33 9.68 0.97 4.92
C TYR A 33 9.79 -0.38 5.62
N LEU A 34 8.68 -1.09 5.82
CA LEU A 34 8.66 -2.43 6.42
C LEU A 34 9.02 -3.48 5.36
N LYS A 35 9.92 -4.41 5.72
CA LYS A 35 10.39 -5.50 4.84
C LYS A 35 9.25 -6.42 4.39
N ASP A 36 8.18 -6.53 5.17
CA ASP A 36 7.01 -7.38 4.89
C ASP A 36 5.84 -6.64 4.20
N ALA A 37 6.01 -5.36 3.87
CA ALA A 37 4.93 -4.52 3.32
C ALA A 37 4.30 -5.10 2.06
N LYS A 38 5.13 -5.51 1.09
CA LYS A 38 4.68 -6.09 -0.18
C LYS A 38 3.94 -7.40 0.04
N GLU A 39 4.49 -8.29 0.88
CA GLU A 39 3.89 -9.58 1.17
C GLU A 39 2.52 -9.40 1.84
N ARG A 40 2.43 -8.51 2.84
CA ARG A 40 1.17 -8.20 3.52
C ARG A 40 0.11 -7.66 2.55
N MET A 41 0.50 -6.76 1.64
CA MET A 41 -0.39 -6.21 0.62
C MET A 41 -0.92 -7.32 -0.31
N VAL A 42 -0.06 -8.21 -0.80
CA VAL A 42 -0.45 -9.32 -1.68
C VAL A 42 -1.38 -10.31 -0.96
N ILE A 43 -1.08 -10.67 0.29
CA ILE A 43 -1.92 -11.58 1.08
C ILE A 43 -3.31 -10.97 1.29
N ALA A 44 -3.36 -9.71 1.69
CA ALA A 44 -4.60 -9.03 1.99
C ALA A 44 -5.47 -8.88 0.73
N LYS A 45 -4.86 -8.52 -0.42
CA LYS A 45 -5.54 -8.46 -1.72
C LYS A 45 -6.14 -9.80 -2.12
N LYS A 46 -5.35 -10.89 -2.04
CA LYS A 46 -5.82 -12.25 -2.35
C LYS A 46 -6.94 -12.70 -1.42
N ALA A 47 -6.92 -12.30 -0.15
CA ALA A 47 -7.99 -12.58 0.79
C ALA A 47 -9.29 -11.87 0.38
N ALA A 48 -9.22 -10.60 -0.01
CA ALA A 48 -10.38 -9.85 -0.47
C ALA A 48 -10.95 -10.39 -1.80
N GLU A 49 -10.10 -10.79 -2.74
CA GLU A 49 -10.53 -11.44 -3.99
C GLU A 49 -11.32 -12.72 -3.73
N LYS A 50 -10.85 -13.58 -2.81
CA LYS A 50 -11.56 -14.80 -2.41
C LYS A 50 -12.93 -14.51 -1.78
N MET A 51 -13.07 -13.35 -1.17
CA MET A 51 -14.32 -12.90 -0.57
C MET A 51 -15.21 -12.11 -1.54
N GLY A 52 -14.76 -11.88 -2.78
CA GLY A 52 -15.48 -11.09 -3.78
C GLY A 52 -15.55 -9.59 -3.45
N VAL A 53 -14.61 -9.09 -2.64
CA VAL A 53 -14.59 -7.70 -2.17
C VAL A 53 -13.53 -6.91 -2.93
N PRO A 54 -13.90 -5.80 -3.60
CA PRO A 54 -12.91 -4.93 -4.23
C PRO A 54 -12.09 -4.22 -3.14
N MET A 55 -10.76 -4.29 -3.24
CA MET A 55 -9.84 -3.82 -2.20
C MET A 55 -8.86 -2.80 -2.75
N GLY A 56 -8.74 -1.67 -2.04
CA GLY A 56 -7.74 -0.66 -2.30
C GLY A 56 -6.76 -0.46 -1.15
N PHE A 57 -5.62 0.19 -1.41
CA PHE A 57 -4.61 0.45 -0.37
C PHE A 57 -4.10 1.88 -0.42
N LYS A 58 -3.82 2.45 0.75
CA LYS A 58 -3.00 3.66 0.83
C LYS A 58 -1.54 3.26 0.99
N LEU A 59 -0.73 3.49 -0.03
CA LEU A 59 0.70 3.21 0.01
C LEU A 59 1.47 4.45 0.47
N VAL A 60 2.20 4.33 1.57
CA VAL A 60 3.12 5.37 2.09
C VAL A 60 4.52 4.79 2.21
N ARG A 61 5.55 5.63 2.23
CA ARG A 61 6.90 5.17 2.57
C ARG A 61 7.05 4.86 4.06
N GLY A 62 6.46 5.66 4.93
CA GLY A 62 6.56 5.54 6.39
C GLY A 62 7.00 6.85 7.03
N ALA A 63 6.63 7.10 8.28
CA ALA A 63 6.92 8.34 9.00
C ALA A 63 7.98 8.19 10.12
N TYR A 64 8.38 6.96 10.44
CA TYR A 64 9.10 6.65 11.69
C TYR A 64 10.39 5.83 11.49
N MET A 65 11.04 5.92 10.32
CA MET A 65 12.23 5.12 9.99
C MET A 65 13.38 5.31 10.98
N CYS A 66 13.62 6.54 11.45
CA CYS A 66 14.68 6.82 12.44
C CYS A 66 14.36 6.18 13.80
N SER A 67 13.12 6.34 14.26
CA SER A 67 12.66 5.84 15.57
C SER A 67 12.68 4.32 15.65
N GLU A 68 12.28 3.62 14.58
CA GLU A 68 12.31 2.15 14.56
C GLU A 68 13.72 1.57 14.43
N LYS A 69 14.64 2.30 13.76
CA LYS A 69 16.04 1.90 13.68
C LYS A 69 16.73 1.95 15.05
N GLU A 70 16.48 3.00 15.83
CA GLU A 70 16.96 3.12 17.21
C GLU A 70 16.36 2.04 18.12
N LEU A 71 15.06 1.75 17.99
CA LEU A 71 14.38 0.73 18.79
C LEU A 71 14.95 -0.68 18.53
N ALA A 72 15.18 -1.05 17.26
CA ALA A 72 15.75 -2.34 16.91
C ALA A 72 17.19 -2.51 17.41
N SER A 73 18.01 -1.46 17.31
CA SER A 73 19.37 -1.42 17.86
C SER A 73 19.38 -1.60 19.38
N THR A 74 18.43 -0.96 20.08
CA THR A 74 18.31 -1.02 21.53
C THR A 74 17.83 -2.38 22.04
N LEU A 75 16.97 -3.08 21.28
CA LEU A 75 16.38 -4.35 21.68
C LEU A 75 17.12 -5.60 21.15
N GLY A 76 18.14 -5.44 20.30
CA GLY A 76 18.96 -6.56 19.80
C GLY A 76 18.25 -7.51 18.83
N PHE A 77 17.12 -7.10 18.25
CA PHE A 77 16.38 -7.88 17.24
C PHE A 77 16.65 -7.35 15.83
N ASN A 78 16.50 -8.24 14.84
CA ASN A 78 16.55 -7.85 13.43
C ASN A 78 15.50 -6.77 13.15
N SER A 79 15.94 -5.65 12.59
CA SER A 79 15.05 -4.53 12.32
C SER A 79 13.99 -4.91 11.29
N PRO A 80 12.69 -4.65 11.55
CA PRO A 80 11.60 -4.95 10.62
C PRO A 80 11.61 -4.02 9.40
N ILE A 81 12.45 -2.98 9.42
CA ILE A 81 12.55 -1.97 8.38
C ILE A 81 13.68 -2.29 7.40
N HIS A 82 13.58 -1.74 6.19
CA HIS A 82 14.66 -1.77 5.21
C HIS A 82 15.92 -1.09 5.72
N ASP A 83 17.07 -1.66 5.37
CA ASP A 83 18.38 -1.23 5.89
C ASP A 83 18.79 0.13 5.29
N SER A 84 18.24 0.47 4.12
CA SER A 84 18.46 1.73 3.42
C SER A 84 17.18 2.38 2.89
N ILE A 85 17.27 3.69 2.60
CA ILE A 85 16.15 4.46 2.03
C ILE A 85 15.87 4.02 0.58
N GLU A 86 16.89 3.61 -0.16
CA GLU A 86 16.80 3.09 -1.52
C GLU A 86 16.00 1.78 -1.54
N GLN A 87 16.24 0.89 -0.59
CA GLN A 87 15.45 -0.34 -0.43
C GLN A 87 13.98 -0.03 -0.14
N THR A 88 13.69 0.99 0.67
CA THR A 88 12.32 1.47 0.91
C THR A 88 11.69 2.04 -0.36
N HIS A 89 12.46 2.78 -1.16
CA HIS A 89 11.98 3.32 -2.44
C HIS A 89 11.69 2.20 -3.44
N ALA A 90 12.56 1.19 -3.51
CA ALA A 90 12.36 0.01 -4.34
C ALA A 90 11.11 -0.78 -3.90
N CYS A 91 10.91 -0.96 -2.60
CA CYS A 91 9.70 -1.60 -2.06
C CYS A 91 8.45 -0.81 -2.41
N PHE A 92 8.46 0.52 -2.22
CA PHE A 92 7.36 1.40 -2.59
C PHE A 92 7.03 1.29 -4.08
N ASN A 93 8.03 1.43 -4.95
CA ASN A 93 7.83 1.35 -6.40
C ASN A 93 7.29 -0.02 -6.81
N SER A 94 7.79 -1.11 -6.22
CA SER A 94 7.31 -2.46 -6.50
C SER A 94 5.88 -2.71 -6.02
N CYS A 95 5.48 -2.12 -4.88
CA CYS A 95 4.10 -2.17 -4.41
C CYS A 95 3.16 -1.36 -5.30
N ALA A 96 3.60 -0.17 -5.73
CA ALA A 96 2.85 0.68 -6.64
C ALA A 96 2.63 -0.02 -7.98
N GLU A 97 3.69 -0.59 -8.56
CA GLU A 97 3.63 -1.34 -9.81
C GLU A 97 2.62 -2.50 -9.73
N PHE A 98 2.71 -3.32 -8.68
CA PHE A 98 1.77 -4.42 -8.46
C PHE A 98 0.32 -3.93 -8.45
N MET A 99 0.02 -2.87 -7.70
CA MET A 99 -1.36 -2.36 -7.62
C MET A 99 -1.83 -1.72 -8.92
N ILE A 100 -0.95 -1.07 -9.68
CA ILE A 100 -1.29 -0.49 -10.99
C ILE A 100 -1.63 -1.59 -11.98
N GLU A 101 -0.88 -2.69 -11.99
CA GLU A 101 -1.17 -3.87 -12.81
C GLU A 101 -2.51 -4.50 -12.43
N GLU A 102 -2.82 -4.61 -11.13
CA GLU A 102 -4.13 -5.06 -10.64
C GLU A 102 -5.28 -4.16 -11.12
N ILE A 103 -5.10 -2.83 -11.06
CA ILE A 103 -6.10 -1.86 -11.52
C ILE A 103 -6.32 -1.98 -13.02
N ALA A 104 -5.25 -2.17 -13.80
CA ALA A 104 -5.33 -2.40 -15.25
C ALA A 104 -6.13 -3.68 -15.57
N ASN A 105 -6.00 -4.72 -14.74
CA ASN A 105 -6.80 -5.95 -14.81
C ASN A 105 -8.25 -5.77 -14.33
N GLY A 106 -8.65 -4.55 -13.93
CA GLY A 106 -10.00 -4.21 -13.49
C GLY A 106 -10.25 -4.43 -12.00
N SER A 107 -9.19 -4.55 -11.20
CA SER A 107 -9.25 -5.00 -9.81
C SER A 107 -8.58 -4.00 -8.85
N GLY A 108 -9.32 -3.57 -7.83
CA GLY A 108 -8.79 -2.80 -6.71
C GLY A 108 -8.54 -1.31 -6.95
N ALA A 109 -7.88 -0.68 -5.98
CA ALA A 109 -7.49 0.72 -6.02
C ALA A 109 -6.22 1.02 -5.22
N VAL A 110 -5.54 2.12 -5.50
CA VAL A 110 -4.37 2.54 -4.74
C VAL A 110 -4.31 4.06 -4.63
N VAL A 111 -4.00 4.52 -3.43
CA VAL A 111 -3.60 5.90 -3.14
C VAL A 111 -2.10 5.91 -2.90
N LEU A 112 -1.35 6.50 -3.83
CA LEU A 112 0.10 6.65 -3.74
C LEU A 112 0.44 7.94 -2.98
N ALA A 113 0.75 7.80 -1.70
CA ALA A 113 1.11 8.91 -0.82
C ALA A 113 2.64 9.08 -0.78
N THR A 114 3.18 9.93 -1.67
CA THR A 114 4.63 10.14 -1.82
C THR A 114 4.95 11.59 -2.17
N HIS A 115 6.04 12.12 -1.60
CA HIS A 115 6.65 13.39 -1.99
C HIS A 115 7.77 13.24 -3.02
N ASN A 116 8.14 12.00 -3.33
CA ASN A 116 9.18 11.73 -4.29
C ASN A 116 8.56 11.71 -5.69
N ILE A 117 8.96 12.73 -6.44
CA ILE A 117 8.52 13.00 -7.80
C ILE A 117 8.90 11.86 -8.74
N GLU A 118 10.03 11.19 -8.52
CA GLU A 118 10.49 10.07 -9.35
C GLU A 118 9.57 8.85 -9.22
N SER A 119 9.23 8.44 -7.99
CA SER A 119 8.23 7.39 -7.73
C SER A 119 6.87 7.75 -8.29
N GLY A 120 6.45 9.02 -8.17
CA GLY A 120 5.19 9.51 -8.74
C GLY A 120 5.17 9.43 -10.27
N LYS A 121 6.25 9.88 -10.93
CA LYS A 121 6.42 9.80 -12.38
C LYS A 121 6.43 8.36 -12.87
N LEU A 122 7.18 7.47 -12.21
CA LEU A 122 7.25 6.06 -12.59
C LEU A 122 5.86 5.39 -12.56
N ALA A 123 5.11 5.63 -11.49
CA ALA A 123 3.74 5.14 -11.34
C ALA A 123 2.80 5.71 -12.41
N ALA A 124 2.87 7.01 -12.69
CA ALA A 124 2.06 7.66 -13.70
C ALA A 124 2.37 7.13 -15.11
N THR A 125 3.65 6.99 -15.48
CA THR A 125 4.08 6.41 -16.75
C THR A 125 3.56 5.00 -16.92
N LYS A 126 3.73 4.13 -15.90
CA LYS A 126 3.23 2.76 -15.93
C LYS A 126 1.70 2.70 -16.11
N ALA A 127 0.96 3.58 -15.45
CA ALA A 127 -0.49 3.64 -15.59
C ALA A 127 -0.93 4.04 -17.01
N ILE A 128 -0.22 4.99 -17.63
CA ILE A 128 -0.42 5.39 -19.03
C ILE A 128 -0.10 4.23 -19.97
N ASP A 129 1.03 3.55 -19.77
CA ASP A 129 1.46 2.41 -20.59
C ASP A 129 0.45 1.25 -20.56
N LEU A 130 -0.21 1.05 -19.42
CA LEU A 130 -1.26 0.04 -19.23
C LEU A 130 -2.65 0.52 -19.68
N GLY A 131 -2.78 1.75 -20.20
CA GLY A 131 -4.04 2.28 -20.70
C GLY A 131 -5.09 2.54 -19.62
N ILE A 132 -4.67 2.77 -18.37
CA ILE A 132 -5.57 3.10 -17.27
C ILE A 132 -6.16 4.48 -17.55
N LYS A 133 -7.46 4.53 -17.83
CA LYS A 133 -8.18 5.78 -18.09
C LYS A 133 -8.45 6.51 -16.78
N ASP A 134 -8.27 7.83 -16.81
CA ASP A 134 -8.48 8.78 -15.70
C ASP A 134 -9.92 8.77 -15.14
N GLU A 135 -10.84 8.14 -15.86
CA GLU A 135 -12.25 8.01 -15.52
C GLU A 135 -12.51 7.10 -14.29
N ARG A 136 -11.56 6.21 -13.95
CA ARG A 136 -11.65 5.32 -12.80
C ARG A 136 -10.86 5.93 -11.63
N GLN A 137 -11.55 6.34 -10.57
CA GLN A 137 -10.96 6.88 -9.32
C GLN A 137 -10.10 5.87 -8.53
N ASN A 138 -9.66 4.78 -9.17
CA ASN A 138 -8.95 3.66 -8.58
C ASN A 138 -7.45 3.92 -8.43
N LEU A 139 -6.88 4.89 -9.14
CA LEU A 139 -5.50 5.34 -8.93
C LEU A 139 -5.50 6.80 -8.51
N GLN A 140 -4.99 7.09 -7.31
CA GLN A 140 -4.91 8.44 -6.78
C GLN A 140 -3.50 8.75 -6.29
N PHE A 141 -3.07 9.99 -6.44
CA PHE A 141 -1.80 10.48 -5.89
C PHE A 141 -2.11 11.44 -4.74
N ALA A 142 -1.44 11.24 -3.61
CA ALA A 142 -1.58 12.10 -2.45
C ALA A 142 -0.21 12.68 -2.05
N GLN A 143 -0.17 13.98 -1.81
CA GLN A 143 1.02 14.68 -1.34
C GLN A 143 0.61 15.60 -0.17
N LEU A 144 1.38 15.60 0.92
CA LEU A 144 1.18 16.61 1.95
C LEU A 144 1.76 17.93 1.44
N TYR A 145 1.01 19.03 1.58
CA TYR A 145 1.59 20.36 1.46
C TYR A 145 2.50 20.58 2.67
N SER A 146 3.79 20.77 2.42
CA SER A 146 4.78 21.19 3.42
C SER A 146 5.18 22.63 3.15
#